data_AF-A0A7C6QIT5-F1
#
_entry.id   AF-A0A7C6QIT5-F1
#
_cell.length_a   1.000
_cell.length_b   1.000
_cell.length_c   1.000
_cell.angle_alpha   90.00
_cell.angle_beta   90.00
_cell.angle_gamma   90.00
#
_symmetry.space_group_name_H-M   'P 1'
#
loop_
_entity.id
_entity.type
_entity.pdbx_description
1 polymer ?
#
loop_
_entity_poly.entity_id
_entity_poly.type
_entity_poly.pdbx_seq_one_letter_code
_entity_poly.pdbx_strand_id
1 'polypeptide(L)'
;MPQDNKTIQNPQSGTVPKVKGPQINDRDILNDVLATEKYLTDNFNVFAREASYPALYNDVENILCDTHKAARDAFLAMFQRGWYKLEGVEQQKLQQAQQQFSSYLGQFPYPDVLQ
;
A
#
# COMPACT_ATOMS: atom_id res chain seq x y z
N MET A 1 -23.80 -6.99 8.80
CA MET A 1 -23.54 -7.23 7.36
C MET A 1 -23.14 -8.69 7.19
N PRO A 2 -23.96 -9.55 6.58
CA PRO A 2 -23.48 -10.84 6.12
C PRO A 2 -23.35 -10.80 4.59
N GLN A 3 -22.22 -11.29 4.06
CA GLN A 3 -22.09 -12.06 2.81
C GLN A 3 -20.61 -12.35 2.59
N ASP A 4 -20.28 -13.64 2.64
CA ASP A 4 -19.00 -14.26 2.34
C ASP A 4 -18.50 -13.93 0.92
N ASN A 5 -17.85 -12.79 0.76
CA ASN A 5 -16.95 -12.58 -0.35
C ASN A 5 -15.82 -11.66 0.09
N LYS A 6 -14.70 -12.26 0.55
CA LYS A 6 -13.50 -11.56 1.08
C LYS A 6 -12.74 -10.74 0.03
N THR A 7 -13.40 -10.34 -1.05
CA THR A 7 -12.84 -9.59 -2.17
C THR A 7 -13.43 -8.18 -2.17
N ILE A 8 -12.58 -7.17 -2.01
CA ILE A 8 -12.96 -5.76 -2.13
C ILE A 8 -12.45 -5.27 -3.49
N GLN A 9 -13.37 -5.03 -4.43
CA GLN A 9 -13.09 -4.52 -5.77
C GLN A 9 -14.32 -3.78 -6.32
N ASN A 10 -14.11 -2.76 -7.15
CA ASN A 10 -15.21 -2.13 -7.89
C ASN A 10 -15.54 -2.92 -9.17
N PRO A 11 -16.74 -2.72 -9.75
CA PRO A 11 -17.06 -3.26 -11.06
C PRO A 11 -16.02 -2.85 -12.11
N GLN A 12 -15.64 -3.79 -12.99
CA GLN A 12 -14.67 -3.49 -14.04
C GLN A 12 -15.26 -2.52 -15.07
N SER A 13 -14.63 -1.36 -15.25
CA SER A 13 -15.00 -0.40 -16.30
C SER A 13 -14.21 -0.69 -17.57
N GLY A 14 -14.91 -0.79 -18.71
CA GLY A 14 -14.28 -0.91 -20.03
C GLY A 14 -13.74 -2.30 -20.40
N THR A 15 -13.48 -2.48 -21.70
CA THR A 15 -12.98 -3.73 -22.30
C THR A 15 -11.47 -3.85 -22.10
N VAL A 16 -11.02 -4.24 -20.90
CA VAL A 16 -9.66 -4.82 -20.81
C VAL A 16 -9.69 -6.11 -21.65
N PRO A 17 -8.81 -6.26 -22.66
CA PRO A 17 -8.82 -7.44 -23.51
C PRO A 17 -8.72 -8.70 -22.66
N LYS A 18 -9.63 -9.67 -22.86
CA LYS A 18 -9.57 -10.97 -22.16
C LYS A 18 -8.29 -11.74 -22.50
N VAL A 19 -7.72 -11.48 -23.68
CA VAL A 19 -6.45 -12.02 -24.15
C VAL A 19 -5.46 -10.86 -24.26
N LYS A 20 -4.32 -10.94 -23.55
CA LYS A 20 -3.25 -9.94 -23.67
C LYS A 20 -2.66 -10.00 -25.08
N GLY A 21 -2.78 -8.90 -25.81
CA GLY A 21 -2.00 -8.68 -27.03
C GLY A 21 -0.56 -8.28 -26.72
N PRO A 22 0.31 -8.16 -27.73
CA PRO A 22 1.68 -7.68 -27.56
C PRO A 22 1.76 -6.19 -27.19
N GLN A 23 0.64 -5.45 -27.29
CA GLN A 23 0.60 -4.03 -26.97
C GLN A 23 0.42 -3.80 -25.46
N ILE A 24 1.10 -2.77 -24.96
CA ILE A 24 0.86 -2.23 -23.62
C ILE A 24 -0.49 -1.51 -23.63
N ASN A 25 -1.39 -1.88 -22.71
CA ASN A 25 -2.67 -1.20 -22.51
C ASN A 25 -2.63 -0.30 -21.27
N ASP A 26 -3.65 0.54 -21.09
CA ASP A 26 -3.77 1.48 -19.97
C ASP A 26 -3.63 0.84 -18.59
N ARG A 27 -4.10 -0.41 -18.43
CA ARG A 27 -3.96 -1.14 -17.16
C ARG A 27 -2.50 -1.54 -16.92
N ASP A 28 -1.78 -1.94 -17.95
CA ASP A 28 -0.35 -2.25 -17.84
C ASP A 28 0.45 -0.96 -17.54
N ILE A 29 0.11 0.17 -18.18
CA ILE A 29 0.73 1.49 -17.89
C ILE A 29 0.49 1.90 -16.44
N LEU A 30 -0.76 1.87 -15.96
CA LEU A 30 -1.05 2.26 -14.57
C LEU A 30 -0.44 1.32 -13.54
N ASN A 31 -0.29 0.03 -13.86
CA ASN A 31 0.45 -0.90 -12.99
C ASN A 31 1.93 -0.51 -12.91
N ASP A 32 2.56 -0.19 -14.04
CA ASP A 32 3.97 0.22 -14.07
C ASP A 32 4.21 1.53 -13.31
N VAL A 33 3.32 2.52 -13.50
CA VAL A 33 3.33 3.77 -12.72
C VAL A 33 3.19 3.46 -11.23
N LEU A 34 2.19 2.69 -10.83
CA LEU A 34 1.98 2.36 -9.42
C LEU A 34 3.17 1.60 -8.80
N ALA A 35 3.82 0.72 -9.56
CA ALA A 35 4.99 -0.02 -9.11
C ALA A 35 6.19 0.92 -8.93
N THR A 36 6.43 1.80 -9.91
CA THR A 36 7.48 2.82 -9.86
C THR A 36 7.29 3.76 -8.67
N GLU A 37 6.09 4.29 -8.46
CA GLU A 37 5.82 5.22 -7.35
C GLU A 37 6.03 4.55 -5.98
N LYS A 38 5.65 3.27 -5.83
CA LYS A 38 5.95 2.51 -4.60
C LYS A 38 7.45 2.36 -4.38
N TYR A 39 8.18 1.98 -5.43
CA TYR A 39 9.63 1.85 -5.36
C TYR A 39 10.31 3.17 -4.99
N LEU A 40 9.90 4.29 -5.61
CA LEU A 40 10.42 5.62 -5.27
C LEU A 40 10.11 6.00 -3.83
N THR A 41 8.88 5.75 -3.38
CA THR A 41 8.44 6.02 -2.01
C THR A 41 9.32 5.29 -0.98
N ASP A 42 9.60 4.00 -1.20
CA ASP A 42 10.43 3.21 -0.29
C ASP A 42 11.87 3.78 -0.19
N ASN A 43 12.44 4.18 -1.33
CA ASN A 43 13.78 4.77 -1.38
C ASN A 43 13.83 6.18 -0.76
N PHE A 44 12.85 7.03 -1.05
CA PHE A 44 12.79 8.37 -0.46
C PHE A 44 12.54 8.32 1.05
N ASN A 45 11.84 7.32 1.57
CA ASN A 45 11.75 7.10 3.02
C ASN A 45 13.13 6.81 3.64
N VAL A 46 13.97 6.01 3.00
CA VAL A 46 15.34 5.76 3.46
C VAL A 46 16.15 7.06 3.39
N PHE A 47 16.10 7.74 2.25
CA PHE A 47 16.86 8.97 2.05
C PHE A 47 16.45 10.07 3.03
N ALA A 48 15.16 10.34 3.21
CA ALA A 48 14.68 11.34 4.16
C ALA A 48 15.20 11.06 5.58
N ARG A 49 15.19 9.81 6.03
CA ARG A 49 15.68 9.45 7.37
C ARG A 49 17.19 9.62 7.54
N GLU A 50 17.97 9.54 6.46
CA GLU A 50 19.44 9.57 6.49
C GLU A 50 20.03 10.91 6.01
N ALA A 51 19.20 11.83 5.49
CA ALA A 51 19.63 13.15 5.04
C ALA A 51 20.08 14.03 6.21
N SER A 52 21.38 14.32 6.28
CA SER A 52 21.98 15.09 7.39
C SER A 52 21.86 16.61 7.25
N TYR A 53 21.62 17.12 6.03
CA TYR A 53 21.50 18.56 5.77
C TYR A 53 20.02 19.00 5.79
N PRO A 54 19.62 19.97 6.62
CA PRO A 54 18.20 20.32 6.81
C PRO A 54 17.46 20.75 5.54
N ALA A 55 18.09 21.50 4.63
CA ALA A 55 17.40 21.91 3.41
C ALA A 55 17.16 20.71 2.47
N LEU A 56 18.15 19.83 2.34
CA LEU A 56 18.01 18.60 1.56
C LEU A 56 16.95 17.67 2.16
N TYR A 57 16.92 17.53 3.49
CA TYR A 57 15.88 16.80 4.20
C TYR A 57 14.48 17.32 3.82
N ASN A 58 14.28 18.64 3.90
CA ASN A 58 12.99 19.25 3.56
C ASN A 58 12.61 19.04 2.08
N ASP A 59 13.56 19.13 1.16
CA ASP A 59 13.32 18.88 -0.26
C ASP A 59 12.90 17.43 -0.51
N VAL A 60 13.60 16.47 0.12
CA VAL A 60 13.30 15.04 -0.01
C VAL A 60 11.95 14.71 0.62
N GLU A 61 11.60 15.28 1.77
CA GLU A 61 10.28 15.11 2.39
C GLU A 61 9.14 15.62 1.50
N ASN A 62 9.34 16.77 0.84
CA ASN A 62 8.36 17.31 -0.10
C ASN A 62 8.17 16.35 -1.29
N ILE A 63 9.27 15.88 -1.88
CA ILE A 63 9.23 14.91 -2.99
C ILE A 63 8.54 13.61 -2.54
N LEU A 64 8.91 13.07 -1.36
CA LEU A 64 8.31 11.87 -0.78
C LEU A 64 6.79 12.04 -0.63
N CYS A 65 6.34 13.20 -0.13
CA CYS A 65 4.92 13.50 0.03
C CYS A 65 4.19 13.50 -1.32
N ASP A 66 4.80 14.08 -2.36
CA ASP A 66 4.21 14.13 -3.70
C ASP A 66 4.20 12.75 -4.38
N THR A 67 5.26 11.96 -4.22
CA THR A 67 5.31 10.55 -4.66
C THR A 67 4.23 9.70 -3.97
N HIS A 68 4.00 9.90 -2.66
CA HIS A 68 2.90 9.25 -1.95
C HIS A 68 1.52 9.60 -2.54
N LYS A 69 1.30 10.87 -2.90
CA LYS A 69 0.04 11.31 -3.54
C LYS A 69 -0.11 10.68 -4.92
N ALA A 70 0.95 10.68 -5.74
CA ALA A 70 0.95 10.06 -7.05
C ALA A 70 0.66 8.54 -6.99
N ALA A 71 1.31 7.82 -6.06
CA ALA A 71 1.03 6.41 -5.80
C ALA A 71 -0.45 6.18 -5.42
N ARG A 72 -1.01 7.05 -4.56
CA ARG A 72 -2.41 6.98 -4.15
C ARG A 72 -3.36 7.24 -5.31
N ASP A 73 -3.08 8.24 -6.14
CA ASP A 73 -3.92 8.58 -7.28
C ASP A 73 -3.91 7.47 -8.33
N ALA A 74 -2.75 6.87 -8.62
CA ALA A 74 -2.63 5.70 -9.49
C ALA A 74 -3.42 4.50 -8.92
N PHE A 75 -3.30 4.22 -7.63
CA PHE A 75 -4.07 3.18 -6.95
C PHE A 75 -5.59 3.44 -7.05
N LEU A 76 -6.05 4.65 -6.73
CA LEU A 76 -7.47 5.00 -6.78
C LEU A 76 -8.01 4.92 -8.21
N ALA A 77 -7.24 5.38 -9.19
CA ALA A 77 -7.55 5.27 -10.61
C ALA A 77 -7.76 3.82 -11.03
N MET A 78 -6.88 2.90 -10.61
CA MET A 78 -7.02 1.47 -10.87
C MET A 78 -8.20 0.84 -10.12
N PHE A 79 -8.38 1.21 -8.85
CA PHE A 79 -9.45 0.69 -8.00
C PHE A 79 -10.82 1.10 -8.52
N GLN A 80 -11.01 2.37 -8.90
CA GLN A 80 -12.24 2.88 -9.52
C GLN A 80 -12.63 2.15 -10.80
N ARG A 81 -11.65 1.73 -11.59
CA ARG A 81 -11.85 0.96 -12.84
C ARG A 81 -12.04 -0.55 -12.62
N GLY A 82 -11.99 -1.02 -11.37
CA GLY A 82 -12.06 -2.45 -11.03
C GLY A 82 -10.82 -3.25 -11.43
N TRP A 83 -9.69 -2.58 -11.66
CA TRP A 83 -8.43 -3.22 -12.08
C TRP A 83 -7.56 -3.69 -10.92
N TYR A 84 -7.92 -3.27 -9.70
CA TYR A 84 -7.24 -3.61 -8.45
C TYR A 84 -8.21 -4.34 -7.52
N LYS A 85 -7.76 -5.49 -7.00
CA LYS A 85 -8.51 -6.33 -6.08
C LYS A 85 -7.77 -6.37 -4.74
N LEU A 86 -8.49 -6.13 -3.66
CA LEU A 86 -8.01 -6.29 -2.30
C LEU A 86 -8.67 -7.50 -1.66
N GLU A 87 -7.90 -8.21 -0.84
CA GLU A 87 -8.40 -9.33 -0.04
C GLU A 87 -8.62 -8.87 1.40
N GLY A 88 -9.83 -9.08 1.90
CA GLY A 88 -10.13 -8.87 3.30
C GLY A 88 -9.38 -9.89 4.16
N VAL A 89 -8.84 -9.44 5.29
CA VAL A 89 -8.21 -10.34 6.26
C VAL A 89 -9.27 -11.17 6.99
N GLU A 90 -8.98 -12.45 7.22
CA GLU A 90 -9.84 -13.31 8.02
C GLU A 90 -9.80 -12.85 9.48
N GLN A 91 -10.98 -12.75 10.12
CA GLN A 91 -11.07 -12.33 11.51
C GLN A 91 -10.23 -13.21 12.45
N GLN A 92 -10.12 -14.51 12.15
CA GLN A 92 -9.28 -15.43 12.89
C GLN A 92 -7.78 -15.10 12.77
N LYS A 93 -7.30 -14.71 11.58
CA LYS A 93 -5.90 -14.25 11.39
C LYS A 93 -5.63 -12.97 12.15
N LEU A 94 -6.60 -12.06 12.20
CA LEU A 94 -6.50 -10.83 13.00
C LEU A 94 -6.39 -11.16 14.51
N GLN A 95 -7.24 -12.06 15.01
CA GLN A 95 -7.18 -12.51 16.41
C GLN A 95 -5.86 -13.20 16.74
N GLN A 96 -5.35 -14.05 15.85
CA GLN A 96 -4.05 -14.71 16.02
C GLN A 96 -2.90 -13.69 16.09
N ALA A 97 -2.87 -12.72 15.18
CA ALA A 97 -1.86 -11.66 15.20
C ALA A 97 -1.94 -10.85 16.51
N GLN A 98 -3.15 -10.47 16.95
CA GLN A 98 -3.33 -9.76 18.21
C GLN A 98 -2.79 -10.57 19.41
N GLN A 99 -3.10 -11.86 19.49
CA GLN A 99 -2.60 -12.75 20.55
C GLN A 99 -1.07 -12.86 20.51
N GLN A 100 -0.48 -13.01 19.30
CA GLN A 100 0.96 -13.07 19.11
C GLN A 100 1.66 -11.81 19.63
N PHE A 101 1.21 -10.62 19.23
CA PHE A 101 1.80 -9.36 19.71
C PHE A 101 1.56 -9.12 21.19
N SER A 102 0.40 -9.54 21.73
CA SER A 102 0.13 -9.48 23.18
C SER A 102 1.10 -10.35 23.97
N SER A 103 1.51 -11.51 23.42
CA SER A 103 2.50 -12.38 24.06
C SER A 103 3.89 -11.75 24.17
N TYR A 104 4.24 -10.86 23.22
CA TYR A 104 5.50 -10.12 23.27
C TYR A 104 5.53 -9.08 24.38
N LEU A 105 4.37 -8.58 24.83
CA LEU A 105 4.31 -7.66 25.97
C LEU A 105 4.87 -8.31 27.25
N GLY A 106 4.68 -9.62 27.42
CA GLY A 106 5.23 -10.37 28.55
C GLY A 106 6.75 -10.61 28.49
N GLN A 107 7.40 -10.31 27.35
CA GLN A 107 8.85 -10.39 27.21
C GLN A 107 9.56 -9.10 27.64
N PHE A 108 8.80 -8.01 27.87
CA PHE A 108 9.41 -6.78 28.37
C PHE A 108 9.78 -6.92 29.84
N PRO A 109 10.98 -6.46 30.24
CA PRO A 109 11.46 -6.55 31.61
C PRO A 109 10.62 -5.72 32.61
N TYR A 110 9.80 -4.77 32.12
CA TYR A 110 8.92 -3.93 32.94
C TYR A 110 7.51 -3.83 32.33
N PRO A 111 6.59 -4.71 32.73
CA PRO A 111 5.23 -4.71 32.16
C PRO A 111 4.32 -3.58 32.64
N ASP A 112 4.60 -2.96 33.80
CA ASP A 112 3.70 -1.98 34.45
C ASP A 112 3.82 -0.52 33.94
N VAL A 113 4.76 -0.21 33.04
CA VAL A 113 5.01 1.18 32.59
C VAL A 113 4.12 1.64 31.43
N LEU A 114 3.29 0.75 30.88
CA LEU A 114 2.46 1.00 29.68
C LEU A 114 0.94 1.07 29.98
N GLN A 115 0.53 1.13 31.25
CA GLN A 115 -0.89 1.33 31.64
C GLN A 115 -1.26 2.81 31.78
#